data_AF-A0A1X2HCR3-F1
#
_entry.id   AF-A0A1X2HCR3-F1
#
_cell.length_a   1.000
_cell.length_b   1.000
_cell.length_c   1.000
_cell.angle_alpha   90.00
_cell.angle_beta   90.00
_cell.angle_gamma   90.00
#
_symmetry.space_group_name_H-M   'P 1'
#
loop_
_entity.id
_entity.type
_entity.pdbx_description
1 polymer ?
#
loop_
_entity_poly.entity_id
_entity_poly.type
_entity_poly.pdbx_seq_one_letter_code
_entity_poly.pdbx_strand_id
1 'polypeptide(L)'
;GRTLLHRTCTEGKVDKIASLLKQGANTNIRDNEGWTPLHEAARHGHVEIAELLVQHGADHGAHANSKGADQDTPLHDATENGHEDVAVHLLSFGADPEARNANGATPLDI
;
A
#
# COMPACT_ATOMS: atom_id res chain seq x y z
N GLY A 1 -4.67 -13.98 -6.67
CA GLY A 1 -3.42 -14.35 -7.38
C GLY A 1 -2.63 -13.10 -7.71
N ARG A 2 -1.29 -13.15 -7.64
CA ARG A 2 -0.45 -11.96 -7.83
C ARG A 2 -0.63 -11.39 -9.25
N THR A 3 -1.04 -10.13 -9.33
CA THR A 3 -1.33 -9.45 -10.60
C THR A 3 -0.09 -8.74 -11.16
N LEU A 4 -0.17 -8.28 -12.41
CA LEU A 4 0.87 -7.44 -12.99
C LEU A 4 1.09 -6.17 -12.16
N LEU A 5 0.01 -5.58 -11.63
CA LEU A 5 0.09 -4.36 -10.82
C LEU A 5 0.90 -4.58 -9.53
N HIS A 6 0.72 -5.72 -8.84
CA HIS A 6 1.54 -6.07 -7.67
C HIS A 6 3.03 -6.09 -8.05
N ARG A 7 3.39 -6.84 -9.09
CA ARG A 7 4.78 -6.99 -9.51
C ARG A 7 5.41 -5.66 -9.91
N THR A 8 4.67 -4.79 -10.59
CA THR A 8 5.20 -3.47 -10.95
C THR A 8 5.40 -2.57 -9.74
N CYS A 9 4.61 -2.73 -8.67
CA CYS A 9 4.81 -2.02 -7.40
C CYS A 9 6.08 -2.50 -6.72
N THR A 10 6.27 -3.81 -6.57
CA THR A 10 7.52 -4.41 -6.06
C THR A 10 8.75 -3.89 -6.83
N GLU A 11 8.67 -3.85 -8.16
CA GLU A 11 9.78 -3.48 -9.05
C GLU A 11 10.03 -1.95 -9.19
N GLY A 12 9.19 -1.09 -8.61
CA GLY A 12 9.38 0.37 -8.70
C GLY A 12 9.08 0.97 -10.09
N LYS A 13 8.26 0.34 -10.93
CA LYS A 13 8.04 0.75 -12.33
C LYS A 13 6.91 1.77 -12.49
N VAL A 14 7.16 3.02 -12.07
CA VAL A 14 6.20 4.15 -12.09
C VAL A 14 5.44 4.28 -13.43
N ASP A 15 6.15 4.37 -14.57
CA ASP A 15 5.52 4.54 -15.89
C ASP A 15 4.52 3.42 -16.23
N LYS A 16 4.86 2.19 -15.85
CA LYS A 16 3.97 1.03 -16.10
C LYS A 16 2.75 1.09 -15.22
N ILE A 17 2.89 1.52 -13.97
CA ILE A 17 1.77 1.69 -13.05
C ILE A 17 0.82 2.76 -13.58
N ALA A 18 1.32 3.93 -13.94
CA ALA A 18 0.51 4.99 -14.53
C ALA A 18 -0.27 4.51 -15.77
N SER A 19 0.35 3.70 -16.64
CA SER A 19 -0.34 3.08 -17.78
C SER A 19 -1.41 2.08 -17.37
N LEU A 20 -1.16 1.22 -16.37
CA LEU A 20 -2.11 0.22 -15.90
C LEU A 20 -3.33 0.88 -15.24
N LEU A 21 -3.09 1.93 -14.44
CA LEU A 21 -4.13 2.73 -13.80
C LEU A 21 -5.05 3.39 -14.84
N LYS A 22 -4.47 4.01 -15.89
CA LYS A 22 -5.24 4.56 -17.03
C LYS A 22 -6.09 3.52 -17.76
N GLN A 23 -5.68 2.25 -17.75
CA GLN A 23 -6.43 1.13 -18.33
C GLN A 23 -7.51 0.57 -17.39
N GLY A 24 -7.72 1.18 -16.22
CA GLY A 24 -8.72 0.75 -15.25
C GLY A 24 -8.27 -0.41 -14.38
N ALA A 25 -6.96 -0.59 -14.17
CA ALA A 25 -6.46 -1.60 -13.23
C ALA A 25 -7.04 -1.35 -11.83
N ASN A 26 -7.62 -2.40 -11.24
CA ASN A 26 -8.15 -2.34 -9.88
C ASN A 26 -6.99 -2.30 -8.86
N THR A 27 -6.82 -1.18 -8.15
CA THR A 27 -5.79 -0.99 -7.12
C THR A 27 -6.10 -1.71 -5.83
N ASN A 28 -7.35 -2.07 -5.57
CA ASN A 28 -7.80 -2.77 -4.35
C ASN A 28 -7.70 -4.30 -4.46
N ILE A 29 -7.18 -4.82 -5.57
CA ILE A 29 -7.07 -6.27 -5.76
C ILE A 29 -6.12 -6.88 -4.73
N ARG A 30 -6.52 -8.00 -4.14
CA ARG A 30 -5.68 -8.78 -3.23
C ARG A 30 -5.03 -9.94 -3.96
N ASP A 31 -3.77 -10.21 -3.68
CA ASP A 31 -3.11 -11.42 -4.15
C ASP A 31 -3.51 -12.66 -3.32
N ASN A 32 -2.79 -13.77 -3.47
CA ASN A 32 -3.13 -15.01 -2.74
C ASN A 32 -2.77 -14.96 -1.26
N GLU A 33 -1.88 -14.05 -0.87
CA GLU A 33 -1.44 -13.85 0.51
C GLU A 33 -2.29 -12.78 1.20
N GLY A 34 -3.10 -12.05 0.43
CA GLY A 34 -4.01 -11.01 0.93
C GLY A 34 -3.48 -9.60 0.73
N TRP A 35 -2.27 -9.44 0.20
CA TRP A 35 -1.63 -8.15 -0.03
C TRP A 35 -2.29 -7.40 -1.17
N THR A 36 -2.34 -6.07 -1.07
CA THR A 36 -2.71 -5.17 -2.18
C THR A 36 -1.46 -4.58 -2.85
N PRO A 37 -1.57 -4.03 -4.06
CA PRO A 37 -0.48 -3.26 -4.67
C PRO A 37 0.10 -2.16 -3.78
N LEU A 38 -0.70 -1.53 -2.92
CA LEU A 38 -0.22 -0.49 -2.01
C LEU A 38 0.66 -1.05 -0.90
N HIS A 39 0.40 -2.27 -0.41
CA HIS A 39 1.29 -2.96 0.53
C HIS A 39 2.67 -3.22 -0.12
N GLU A 40 2.69 -3.69 -1.36
CA GLU A 40 3.93 -3.91 -2.12
C GLU A 40 4.72 -2.61 -2.34
N ALA A 41 4.03 -1.50 -2.68
CA ALA A 41 4.69 -0.21 -2.82
C ALA A 41 5.27 0.27 -1.48
N ALA A 42 4.54 0.06 -0.39
CA ALA A 42 4.93 0.49 0.94
C ALA A 42 6.11 -0.31 1.51
N ARG A 43 6.07 -1.63 1.40
CA ARG A 43 7.14 -2.55 1.83
C ARG A 43 8.46 -2.32 1.10
N HIS A 44 8.41 -1.80 -0.12
CA HIS A 44 9.59 -1.56 -0.95
C HIS A 44 10.00 -0.08 -1.05
N GLY A 45 9.34 0.82 -0.32
CA GLY A 45 9.75 2.22 -0.22
C GLY A 45 9.45 3.08 -1.45
N HIS A 46 8.49 2.70 -2.29
CA HIS A 46 8.19 3.41 -3.52
C HIS A 46 7.15 4.52 -3.31
N VAL A 47 7.57 5.67 -2.77
CA VAL A 47 6.70 6.82 -2.47
C VAL A 47 5.82 7.25 -3.64
N GLU A 48 6.40 7.48 -4.82
CA GLU A 48 5.65 7.96 -5.99
C GLU A 48 4.57 6.94 -6.41
N ILE A 49 4.85 5.65 -6.23
CA ILE A 49 3.88 4.58 -6.51
C ILE A 49 2.78 4.56 -5.46
N ALA A 50 3.14 4.68 -4.18
CA ALA A 50 2.16 4.76 -3.10
C ALA A 50 1.21 5.95 -3.30
N GLU A 51 1.75 7.12 -3.70
CA GLU A 51 0.98 8.31 -4.06
C GLU A 51 -0.01 8.02 -5.20
N LEU A 52 0.48 7.49 -6.32
CA LEU A 52 -0.36 7.16 -7.47
C LEU A 52 -1.50 6.19 -7.12
N LEU A 53 -1.22 5.17 -6.31
CA LEU A 53 -2.21 4.16 -5.94
C LEU A 53 -3.30 4.73 -5.02
N VAL A 54 -2.92 5.54 -4.03
CA VAL A 54 -3.85 6.17 -3.09
C VAL A 54 -4.74 7.19 -3.77
N GLN A 55 -4.20 7.98 -4.70
CA GLN A 55 -4.97 8.97 -5.47
C GLN A 55 -5.92 8.37 -6.52
N HIS A 56 -5.70 7.12 -6.93
CA HIS A 56 -6.51 6.50 -7.99
C HIS A 56 -7.85 5.91 -7.50
N GLY A 57 -8.13 5.96 -6.19
CA GLY A 57 -9.39 5.55 -5.59
C GLY A 57 -10.32 6.72 -5.29
N ALA A 58 -11.64 6.48 -5.22
CA ALA A 58 -12.60 7.51 -4.79
C ALA A 58 -12.56 7.80 -3.27
N ASP A 59 -12.05 6.84 -2.49
CA ASP A 59 -11.86 6.95 -1.05
C ASP A 59 -10.40 6.60 -0.71
N HIS A 60 -9.58 7.65 -0.59
CA HIS A 60 -8.16 7.53 -0.31
C HIS A 60 -7.91 6.89 1.07
N GLY A 61 -8.73 7.21 2.06
CA GLY A 61 -8.61 6.69 3.42
C GLY A 61 -8.90 5.20 3.49
N ALA A 62 -9.94 4.72 2.79
CA ALA A 62 -10.21 3.29 2.68
C ALA A 62 -9.06 2.51 2.02
N HIS A 63 -8.38 3.12 1.04
CA HIS A 63 -7.24 2.50 0.37
C HIS A 63 -6.01 2.44 1.28
N ALA A 64 -5.68 3.56 1.92
CA ALA A 64 -4.55 3.69 2.85
C ALA A 64 -4.68 2.79 4.10
N ASN A 65 -5.92 2.43 4.48
CA ASN A 65 -6.22 1.53 5.60
C ASN A 65 -6.58 0.10 5.19
N SER A 66 -6.35 -0.27 3.93
CA SER A 66 -6.66 -1.61 3.45
C SER A 66 -5.87 -2.66 4.26
N LYS A 67 -6.56 -3.72 4.71
CA LYS A 67 -5.96 -4.80 5.50
C LYS A 67 -5.44 -5.92 4.59
N GLY A 68 -4.15 -6.18 4.68
CA GLY A 68 -3.40 -7.20 3.95
C GLY A 68 -3.32 -8.54 4.68
N ALA A 69 -2.21 -9.28 4.48
CA ALA A 69 -1.93 -10.47 5.28
C ALA A 69 -1.68 -10.05 6.73
N ASP A 70 -1.97 -10.96 7.66
CA ASP A 70 -1.86 -10.72 9.12
C ASP A 70 -2.58 -9.46 9.61
N GLN A 71 -3.54 -8.95 8.84
CA GLN A 71 -4.24 -7.68 9.08
C GLN A 71 -3.31 -6.46 9.16
N ASP A 72 -2.12 -6.51 8.58
CA ASP A 72 -1.29 -5.34 8.41
C ASP A 72 -1.95 -4.34 7.45
N THR A 73 -1.66 -3.06 7.65
CA THR A 73 -1.98 -2.00 6.69
C THR A 73 -0.72 -1.62 5.92
N PRO A 74 -0.80 -0.89 4.80
CA PRO A 74 0.38 -0.35 4.15
C PRO A 74 1.28 0.49 5.08
N LEU A 75 0.71 1.10 6.13
CA LEU A 75 1.49 1.83 7.12
C LEU A 75 2.31 0.89 8.03
N HIS A 76 1.83 -0.32 8.32
CA HIS A 76 2.63 -1.34 9.01
C HIS A 76 3.82 -1.74 8.15
N ASP A 77 3.59 -2.09 6.87
CA ASP A 77 4.66 -2.47 5.93
C ASP A 77 5.70 -1.35 5.77
N ALA A 78 5.29 -0.09 5.61
CA ALA A 78 6.21 1.03 5.49
C ALA A 78 7.06 1.21 6.75
N THR A 79 6.45 1.07 7.93
CA THR A 79 7.14 1.29 9.22
C THR A 79 8.10 0.14 9.53
N GLU A 80 7.66 -1.12 9.38
CA GLU A 80 8.48 -2.31 9.58
C GLU A 80 9.74 -2.31 8.69
N ASN A 81 9.64 -1.76 7.47
CA ASN A 81 10.74 -1.70 6.52
C ASN A 81 11.52 -0.37 6.57
N GLY A 82 11.20 0.55 7.48
CA GLY A 82 11.92 1.81 7.69
C GLY A 82 11.71 2.86 6.59
N HIS A 83 10.62 2.79 5.85
CA HIS A 83 10.26 3.71 4.77
C HIS A 83 9.45 4.90 5.29
N GLU A 84 10.13 5.79 6.03
CA GLU A 84 9.52 6.96 6.69
C GLU A 84 8.80 7.90 5.70
N ASP A 85 9.33 8.06 4.50
CA ASP A 85 8.77 8.90 3.45
C ASP A 85 7.42 8.36 2.95
N VAL A 86 7.32 7.05 2.74
CA VAL A 86 6.04 6.38 2.45
C VAL A 86 5.08 6.53 3.62
N ALA A 87 5.53 6.28 4.85
CA ALA A 87 4.69 6.35 6.04
C ALA A 87 4.07 7.76 6.21
N VAL A 88 4.88 8.81 6.09
CA VAL A 88 4.42 10.21 6.11
C VAL A 88 3.39 10.46 5.02
N HIS A 89 3.61 9.92 3.82
CA HIS A 89 2.69 10.08 2.72
C HIS A 89 1.35 9.38 2.99
N LEU A 90 1.36 8.12 3.43
CA LEU A 90 0.16 7.36 3.80
C LEU A 90 -0.66 8.08 4.89
N LEU A 91 -0.01 8.64 5.91
CA LEU A 91 -0.66 9.45 6.95
C LEU A 91 -1.36 10.68 6.38
N SER A 92 -0.75 11.36 5.40
CA SER A 92 -1.36 12.51 4.74
C SER A 92 -2.63 12.18 3.94
N PHE A 93 -2.81 10.91 3.58
CA PHE A 93 -4.01 10.37 2.94
C PHE A 93 -4.95 9.62 3.88
N GLY A 94 -4.77 9.76 5.20
CA GLY A 94 -5.69 9.25 6.20
C GLY A 94 -5.45 7.80 6.62
N ALA A 95 -4.23 7.27 6.43
CA ALA A 95 -3.84 6.05 7.14
C ALA A 95 -3.96 6.25 8.66
N ASP A 96 -4.51 5.25 9.34
CA ASP A 96 -4.73 5.25 10.78
C ASP A 96 -3.45 4.73 11.48
N PRO A 97 -2.72 5.58 12.23
CA PRO A 97 -1.54 5.17 12.98
C PRO A 97 -1.87 4.26 14.18
N GLU A 98 -3.15 4.13 14.57
CA GLU A 98 -3.60 3.28 15.66
C GLU A 98 -4.23 1.96 15.16
N ALA A 99 -4.20 1.72 13.85
CA ALA A 99 -4.72 0.49 13.26
C ALA A 99 -3.97 -0.71 13.82
N ARG A 100 -4.69 -1.71 14.34
CA ARG A 100 -4.08 -2.93 14.88
C ARG A 100 -4.04 -4.05 13.85
N ASN A 101 -2.91 -4.74 13.74
CA ASN A 101 -2.80 -5.99 13.00
C ASN A 101 -3.32 -7.19 13.82
N ALA A 102 -3.17 -8.41 13.30
CA ALA A 102 -3.66 -9.64 13.93
C ALA A 102 -2.98 -9.93 15.27
N ASN A 103 -1.77 -9.40 15.49
CA ASN A 103 -1.02 -9.50 16.74
C ASN A 103 -1.39 -8.39 17.74
N GLY A 104 -2.25 -7.44 17.34
CA GLY A 104 -2.64 -6.30 18.17
C GLY A 104 -1.64 -5.15 18.15
N ALA A 105 -0.57 -5.23 17.36
CA ALA A 105 0.43 -4.20 17.19
C ALA A 105 -0.09 -3.07 16.29
N THR A 106 0.20 -1.83 16.65
CA THR A 106 0.08 -0.67 15.77
C THR A 106 1.32 -0.54 14.88
N PRO A 107 1.31 0.23 13.78
CA PRO A 107 2.50 0.49 12.99
C PRO A 107 3.71 0.98 13.83
N LEU A 108 3.47 1.74 14.90
CA LEU A 108 4.52 2.28 15.76
C LEU A 108 5.07 1.27 16.79
N ASP A 109 4.41 0.13 16.96
CA ASP A 109 4.86 -0.95 17.86
C ASP A 109 5.85 -1.93 17.20
N ILE A 110 6.05 -1.83 15.88
CA ILE A 110 6.81 -2.78 15.04
C ILE A 110 8.24 -2.29 14.79
#